data_AF-A0A9X1WCB9-F1
#
_entry.id   AF-A0A9X1WCB9-F1
#
_cell.length_a   1.000
_cell.length_b   1.000
_cell.length_c   1.000
_cell.angle_alpha   90.00
_cell.angle_beta   90.00
_cell.angle_gamma   90.00
#
_symmetry.space_group_name_H-M   'P 1'
#
loop_
_entity.id
_entity.type
_entity.pdbx_description
1 polymer ?
#
loop_
_entity_poly.entity_id
_entity_poly.type
_entity_poly.pdbx_seq_one_letter_code
_entity_poly.pdbx_strand_id
1 'polypeptide(L)'
;MDNPILKNSMQLFGQLGRVKSRSMFGGFGIFVDDTMFALAVNDKLHIRANRQTASTFKTLGYKPYVYKKRGFPVVTKYFALPEDCWNDEATILTYATSALEIAKQEKEKQSEAKPTRLKDLPNLRLTTERMLKKAGIDSVVDLEEHGSVEAYKAIQRTHTNSVGLELLWALEGAINGTHWSVIPQTKRDELASRLC
;
A
#
# COMPACT_ATOMS: atom_id res chain seq x y z
N MET A 1 -7.79 21.19 19.10
CA MET A 1 -9.14 20.71 18.79
C MET A 1 -9.27 19.34 19.42
N ASP A 2 -9.95 19.26 20.56
CA ASP A 2 -10.27 17.99 21.19
C ASP A 2 -11.24 17.24 20.28
N ASN A 3 -10.82 16.09 19.75
CA ASN A 3 -11.70 15.20 19.02
C ASN A 3 -12.14 14.11 20.02
N PRO A 4 -13.33 14.23 20.64
CA PRO A 4 -13.77 13.31 21.69
C PRO A 4 -13.91 11.88 21.17
N ILE A 5 -14.33 11.71 19.91
CA ILE A 5 -14.41 10.40 19.26
C ILE A 5 -13.02 9.76 19.20
N LEU A 6 -12.00 10.49 18.77
CA LEU A 6 -10.64 9.98 18.73
C LEU A 6 -10.16 9.62 20.13
N LYS A 7 -10.36 10.50 21.12
CA LYS A 7 -9.92 10.26 22.51
C LYS A 7 -10.57 9.01 23.09
N ASN A 8 -11.90 8.90 23.00
CA ASN A 8 -12.65 7.76 23.51
C ASN A 8 -12.26 6.47 22.78
N SER A 9 -12.08 6.55 21.45
CA SER A 9 -11.64 5.40 20.66
C SER A 9 -10.24 4.93 21.06
N MET A 10 -9.29 5.85 21.24
CA MET A 10 -7.93 5.52 21.67
C MET A 10 -7.91 4.86 23.05
N GLN A 11 -8.76 5.31 23.97
CA GLN A 11 -8.90 4.72 25.30
C GLN A 11 -9.52 3.32 25.23
N LEU A 12 -10.65 3.17 24.53
CA LEU A 12 -11.35 1.90 24.39
C LEU A 12 -10.46 0.82 23.74
N PHE A 13 -9.79 1.18 22.65
CA PHE A 13 -8.92 0.27 21.90
C PHE A 13 -7.58 -0.01 22.57
N GLY A 14 -7.26 0.64 23.69
CA GLY A 14 -6.08 0.31 24.50
C GLY A 14 -6.03 -1.15 24.93
N GLN A 15 -7.20 -1.79 25.04
CA GLN A 15 -7.34 -3.22 25.34
C GLN A 15 -6.86 -4.14 24.20
N LEU A 16 -6.77 -3.63 22.97
CA LEU A 16 -6.32 -4.39 21.79
C LEU A 16 -4.80 -4.34 21.60
N GLY A 17 -4.08 -3.51 22.36
CA GLY A 17 -2.63 -3.35 22.28
C GLY A 17 -2.20 -1.88 22.25
N ARG A 18 -0.98 -1.62 21.77
CA ARG A 18 -0.43 -0.26 21.73
C ARG A 18 -1.04 0.55 20.60
N VAL A 19 -2.06 1.33 20.94
CA VAL A 19 -2.78 2.18 19.98
C VAL A 19 -1.96 3.40 19.59
N LYS A 20 -1.92 3.71 18.29
CA LYS A 20 -1.35 4.94 17.72
C LYS A 20 -2.39 5.60 16.81
N SER A 21 -2.36 6.92 16.69
CA SER A 21 -3.14 7.66 15.70
C SER A 21 -2.24 8.46 14.74
N ARG A 22 -2.70 8.63 13.49
CA ARG A 22 -2.02 9.45 12.46
C ARG A 22 -3.05 10.13 11.55
N SER A 23 -2.71 11.28 10.99
CA SER A 23 -3.57 11.97 10.01
C SER A 23 -3.76 11.11 8.76
N MET A 24 -5.00 10.68 8.51
CA MET A 24 -5.36 9.81 7.39
C MET A 24 -6.71 10.22 6.81
N PHE A 25 -6.79 10.38 5.49
CA PHE A 25 -8.04 10.63 4.77
C PHE A 25 -8.87 11.82 5.28
N GLY A 26 -8.19 12.89 5.73
CA GLY A 26 -8.84 14.08 6.29
C GLY A 26 -9.31 13.94 7.75
N GLY A 27 -9.07 12.80 8.40
CA GLY A 27 -9.31 12.57 9.82
C GLY A 27 -8.13 11.85 10.48
N PHE A 28 -8.42 10.99 11.44
CA PHE A 28 -7.42 10.28 12.24
C PHE A 28 -7.55 8.78 12.08
N GLY A 29 -6.58 8.16 11.42
CA GLY A 29 -6.45 6.71 11.37
C GLY A 29 -5.96 6.18 12.71
N ILE A 30 -6.54 5.07 13.16
CA ILE A 30 -6.22 4.40 14.43
C ILE A 30 -5.59 3.05 14.13
N PHE A 31 -4.47 2.78 14.81
CA PHE A 31 -3.57 1.67 14.51
C PHE A 31 -3.20 0.89 15.77
N VAL A 32 -3.09 -0.42 15.63
CA VAL A 32 -2.38 -1.32 16.58
C VAL A 32 -1.33 -2.08 15.77
N ASP A 33 -0.10 -2.18 16.26
CA ASP A 33 1.04 -2.86 15.58
C ASP A 33 1.22 -2.44 14.10
N ASP A 34 1.14 -1.12 13.85
CA ASP A 34 1.20 -0.51 12.52
C ASP A 34 0.16 -1.09 11.53
N THR A 35 -0.99 -1.52 12.05
CA THR A 35 -2.13 -2.02 11.29
C THR A 35 -3.34 -1.13 11.55
N MET A 36 -3.78 -0.43 10.51
CA MET A 36 -4.95 0.46 10.59
C MET A 36 -6.23 -0.36 10.54
N PHE A 37 -7.09 -0.18 11.55
CA PHE A 37 -8.37 -0.90 11.66
C PHE A 37 -9.56 0.04 11.87
N ALA A 38 -9.34 1.29 12.30
CA ALA A 38 -10.40 2.28 12.50
C ALA A 38 -9.99 3.69 12.00
N LEU A 39 -10.98 4.54 11.78
CA LEU A 39 -10.84 5.92 11.33
C LEU A 39 -11.84 6.82 12.08
N ALA A 40 -11.35 7.83 12.77
CA ALA A 40 -12.18 8.89 13.34
C ALA A 40 -12.22 10.08 12.38
N VAL A 41 -13.39 10.37 11.80
CA VAL A 41 -13.59 11.46 10.84
C VAL A 41 -15.06 11.90 10.84
N ASN A 42 -15.33 13.17 10.59
CA ASN A 42 -16.69 13.75 10.60
C ASN A 42 -17.47 13.39 11.88
N ASP A 43 -16.80 13.47 13.03
CA ASP A 43 -17.35 13.13 14.36
C ASP A 43 -17.96 11.73 14.47
N LYS A 44 -17.51 10.81 13.62
CA LYS A 44 -17.93 9.41 13.60
C LYS A 44 -16.74 8.47 13.65
N LEU A 45 -16.92 7.38 14.38
CA LEU A 45 -16.00 6.26 14.37
C LEU A 45 -16.34 5.37 13.17
N HIS A 46 -15.35 5.07 12.36
CA HIS A 46 -15.47 4.17 11.23
C HIS A 46 -14.58 2.94 11.44
N ILE A 47 -15.09 1.77 11.09
CA ILE A 47 -14.36 0.49 11.16
C ILE A 47 -13.98 0.05 9.76
N ARG A 48 -12.79 -0.54 9.63
CA ARG A 48 -12.30 -1.12 8.38
C ARG A 48 -13.09 -2.38 8.04
N ALA A 49 -13.71 -2.42 6.88
CA ALA A 49 -14.29 -3.63 6.31
C ALA A 49 -13.28 -4.32 5.38
N ASN A 50 -13.29 -5.66 5.36
CA ASN A 50 -12.57 -6.42 4.33
C ASN A 50 -13.33 -6.45 3.00
N ARG A 51 -12.75 -7.11 1.99
CA ARG A 51 -13.37 -7.24 0.67
C ARG A 51 -14.76 -7.88 0.71
N GLN A 52 -14.96 -8.90 1.55
CA GLN A 52 -16.25 -9.61 1.68
C GLN A 52 -17.29 -8.74 2.39
N THR A 53 -16.98 -8.24 3.58
CA THR A 53 -17.85 -7.36 4.38
C THR A 53 -18.17 -6.07 3.64
N ALA A 54 -17.20 -5.45 2.98
CA ALA A 54 -17.44 -4.25 2.18
C ALA A 54 -18.39 -4.53 0.99
N SER A 55 -18.34 -5.72 0.40
CA SER A 55 -19.28 -6.12 -0.65
C SER A 55 -20.69 -6.27 -0.08
N THR A 56 -20.83 -6.99 1.04
CA THR A 56 -22.12 -7.16 1.73
C THR A 56 -22.72 -5.83 2.15
N PHE A 57 -21.93 -4.94 2.74
CA PHE A 57 -22.36 -3.62 3.16
C PHE A 57 -22.83 -2.77 1.98
N LYS A 58 -22.15 -2.82 0.84
CA LYS A 58 -22.62 -2.14 -0.37
C LYS A 58 -23.95 -2.70 -0.87
N THR A 59 -24.14 -4.01 -0.86
CA THR A 59 -25.41 -4.64 -1.25
C THR A 59 -26.55 -4.23 -0.32
N LEU A 60 -26.27 -4.08 0.98
CA LEU A 60 -27.21 -3.59 1.99
C LEU A 60 -27.40 -2.05 1.98
N GLY A 61 -26.76 -1.33 1.05
CA GLY A 61 -26.92 0.12 0.89
C GLY A 61 -26.02 0.98 1.79
N TYR A 62 -25.16 0.38 2.62
CA TYR A 62 -24.17 1.12 3.39
C TYR A 62 -23.09 1.70 2.49
N LYS A 63 -22.70 2.94 2.77
CA LYS A 63 -21.71 3.68 1.98
C LYS A 63 -20.38 3.76 2.71
N PRO A 64 -19.25 3.42 2.07
CA PRO A 64 -17.94 3.66 2.64
C PRO A 64 -17.67 5.17 2.72
N TYR A 65 -16.79 5.56 3.63
CA TYR A 65 -16.28 6.93 3.69
C TYR A 65 -15.49 7.25 2.40
N VAL A 66 -15.83 8.40 1.79
CA VAL A 66 -15.19 8.89 0.57
C VAL A 66 -14.41 10.16 0.91
N TYR A 67 -13.08 10.06 0.81
CA TYR A 67 -12.20 11.20 1.03
C TYR A 67 -11.96 11.96 -0.28
N LYS A 68 -12.01 13.29 -0.26
CA LYS A 68 -11.69 14.10 -1.44
C LYS A 68 -10.26 14.63 -1.34
N LYS A 69 -9.39 14.22 -2.26
CA LYS A 69 -8.01 14.75 -2.38
C LYS A 69 -7.88 15.58 -3.65
N ARG A 70 -7.71 16.90 -3.50
CA ARG A 70 -7.61 17.84 -4.64
C ARG A 70 -8.76 17.68 -5.65
N GLY A 71 -9.99 17.57 -5.15
CA GLY A 71 -11.19 17.36 -5.98
C GLY A 71 -11.46 15.91 -6.40
N PHE A 72 -10.50 15.00 -6.32
CA PHE A 72 -10.69 13.60 -6.70
C PHE A 72 -11.19 12.73 -5.54
N PRO A 73 -12.26 11.94 -5.74
CA PRO A 73 -12.79 11.04 -4.72
C PRO A 73 -11.90 9.80 -4.54
N VAL A 74 -11.57 9.48 -3.29
CA VAL A 74 -10.88 8.28 -2.86
C VAL A 74 -11.86 7.48 -2.00
N VAL A 75 -12.42 6.42 -2.59
CA VAL A 75 -13.33 5.50 -1.88
C VAL A 75 -12.50 4.64 -0.93
N THR A 76 -12.79 4.71 0.37
CA THR A 76 -12.03 3.97 1.38
C THR A 76 -12.71 2.64 1.73
N LYS A 77 -12.06 1.85 2.61
CA LYS A 77 -12.63 0.62 3.20
C LYS A 77 -13.31 0.86 4.55
N TYR A 78 -13.50 2.12 4.96
CA TYR A 78 -14.00 2.46 6.29
C TYR A 78 -15.49 2.78 6.25
N PHE A 79 -16.27 2.16 7.12
CA PHE A 79 -17.71 2.36 7.24
C PHE A 79 -18.05 2.94 8.60
N ALA A 80 -18.90 3.96 8.64
CA ALA A 80 -19.31 4.59 9.88
C ALA A 80 -20.10 3.61 10.73
N LEU A 81 -19.78 3.52 12.01
CA LEU A 81 -20.66 2.89 12.99
C LEU A 81 -21.89 3.78 13.24
N PRO A 82 -23.02 3.18 13.65
CA PRO A 82 -24.20 3.93 14.10
C PRO A 82 -23.85 4.94 15.21
N GLU A 83 -24.60 6.04 15.31
CA GLU A 83 -24.32 7.10 16.29
C GLU A 83 -24.48 6.62 17.74
N ASP A 84 -25.41 5.69 17.97
CA ASP A 84 -25.70 5.02 19.24
C ASP A 84 -24.73 3.89 19.59
N CYS A 85 -23.73 3.60 18.76
CA CYS A 85 -22.77 2.52 19.04
C CYS A 85 -22.03 2.69 20.37
N TRP A 86 -21.84 3.93 20.83
CA TRP A 86 -21.18 4.24 22.12
C TRP A 86 -21.98 3.83 23.35
N ASN A 87 -23.26 3.49 23.19
CA ASN A 87 -24.07 2.90 24.26
C ASN A 87 -23.66 1.44 24.55
N ASP A 88 -22.94 0.80 23.64
CA ASP A 88 -22.43 -0.56 23.77
C ASP A 88 -20.96 -0.64 23.30
N GLU A 89 -20.06 -0.29 24.20
CA GLU A 89 -18.62 -0.36 23.97
C GLU A 89 -18.12 -1.79 23.66
N ALA A 90 -18.80 -2.82 24.16
CA ALA A 90 -18.43 -4.22 23.91
C ALA A 90 -18.67 -4.60 22.44
N THR A 91 -19.77 -4.12 21.85
CA THR A 91 -20.04 -4.28 20.42
C THR A 91 -19.00 -3.53 19.58
N ILE A 92 -18.61 -2.30 19.96
CA ILE A 92 -17.54 -1.57 19.26
C ILE A 92 -16.23 -2.36 19.30
N LEU A 93 -15.84 -2.88 20.47
CA LEU A 93 -14.64 -3.70 20.63
C LEU A 93 -14.70 -4.95 19.75
N THR A 94 -15.84 -5.64 19.69
CA THR A 94 -16.03 -6.82 18.84
C THR A 94 -15.76 -6.51 17.37
N TYR A 95 -16.34 -5.42 16.85
CA TYR A 95 -16.08 -4.99 15.48
C TYR A 95 -14.62 -4.58 15.24
N ALA A 96 -14.02 -3.88 16.21
CA ALA A 96 -12.62 -3.46 16.12
C ALA A 96 -11.64 -4.63 16.14
N THR A 97 -11.85 -5.62 17.01
CA THR A 97 -11.04 -6.84 17.10
C THR A 97 -11.10 -7.61 15.78
N SER A 98 -12.31 -7.86 15.28
CA SER A 98 -12.51 -8.55 14.00
C SER A 98 -11.82 -7.80 12.85
N ALA A 99 -12.02 -6.48 12.77
CA ALA A 99 -11.38 -5.66 11.74
C ALA A 99 -9.85 -5.64 11.84
N LEU A 100 -9.29 -5.67 13.05
CA LEU A 100 -7.85 -5.70 13.29
C LEU A 100 -7.25 -7.05 12.88
N GLU A 101 -7.84 -8.17 13.28
CA GLU A 101 -7.38 -9.53 12.93
C GLU A 101 -7.37 -9.71 11.40
N ILE A 102 -8.47 -9.34 10.76
CA ILE A 102 -8.61 -9.37 9.31
C ILE A 102 -7.55 -8.47 8.64
N ALA A 103 -7.32 -7.26 9.18
CA ALA A 103 -6.33 -6.35 8.64
C ALA A 103 -4.88 -6.87 8.81
N LYS A 104 -4.59 -7.59 9.89
CA LYS A 104 -3.31 -8.28 10.12
C LYS A 104 -3.13 -9.41 9.11
N GLN A 105 -4.14 -10.27 8.92
CA GLN A 105 -4.12 -11.33 7.92
C GLN A 105 -3.97 -10.79 6.48
N GLU A 106 -4.65 -9.69 6.13
CA GLU A 106 -4.48 -9.03 4.83
C GLU A 106 -3.05 -8.52 4.64
N LYS A 107 -2.41 -8.00 5.70
CA LYS A 107 -1.04 -7.49 5.69
C LYS A 107 -0.02 -8.63 5.53
N GLU A 108 -0.20 -9.72 6.26
CA GLU A 108 0.63 -10.94 6.15
C GLU A 108 0.56 -11.55 4.75
N LYS A 109 -0.65 -11.75 4.22
CA LYS A 109 -0.85 -12.25 2.84
C LYS A 109 -0.24 -11.32 1.79
N GLN A 110 -0.29 -10.00 2.02
CA GLN A 110 0.36 -9.03 1.13
C GLN A 110 1.88 -9.06 1.21
N SER A 111 2.46 -9.33 2.39
CA SER A 111 3.91 -9.51 2.50
C SER A 111 4.40 -10.83 1.92
N GLU A 112 3.57 -11.88 1.92
CA GLU A 112 3.89 -13.19 1.35
C GLU A 112 3.69 -13.25 -0.18
N ALA A 113 2.76 -12.46 -0.71
CA ALA A 113 2.53 -12.38 -2.15
C ALA A 113 3.71 -11.68 -2.84
N LYS A 114 4.37 -12.36 -3.78
CA LYS A 114 5.36 -11.73 -4.67
C LYS A 114 4.73 -10.49 -5.33
N PRO A 115 5.44 -9.34 -5.40
CA PRO A 115 4.93 -8.16 -6.06
C PRO A 115 4.56 -8.51 -7.50
N THR A 116 3.29 -8.35 -7.85
CA THR A 116 2.78 -8.66 -9.20
C THR A 116 2.98 -7.50 -10.17
N ARG A 117 3.30 -6.30 -9.66
CA ARG A 117 3.53 -5.10 -10.46
C ARG A 117 4.99 -4.70 -10.43
N LEU A 118 5.49 -4.29 -11.60
CA LEU A 118 6.85 -3.77 -11.76
C LEU A 118 7.18 -2.65 -10.78
N LYS A 119 6.27 -1.68 -10.56
CA LYS A 119 6.52 -0.56 -9.62
C LYS A 119 6.63 -0.98 -8.14
N ASP A 120 6.23 -2.21 -7.81
CA ASP A 120 6.27 -2.73 -6.44
C ASP A 120 7.54 -3.58 -6.20
N LEU A 121 8.34 -3.82 -7.23
CA LEU A 121 9.68 -4.40 -7.08
C LEU A 121 10.65 -3.40 -6.43
N PRO A 122 11.71 -3.89 -5.75
CA PRO A 122 12.76 -3.04 -5.22
C PRO A 122 13.31 -2.09 -6.28
N ASN A 123 13.65 -0.86 -5.87
CA ASN A 123 14.26 0.18 -6.72
C ASN A 123 13.34 0.75 -7.83
N LEU A 124 12.22 0.10 -8.15
CA LEU A 124 11.34 0.54 -9.23
C LEU A 124 10.29 1.53 -8.72
N ARG A 125 9.90 2.45 -9.61
CA ARG A 125 8.87 3.46 -9.38
C ARG A 125 7.87 3.40 -10.53
N LEU A 126 6.73 4.09 -10.37
CA LEU A 126 5.73 4.23 -11.43
C LEU A 126 6.32 4.79 -12.74
N THR A 127 7.33 5.66 -12.65
CA THR A 127 8.04 6.19 -13.82
C THR A 127 8.77 5.09 -14.57
N THR A 128 9.49 4.22 -13.87
CA THR A 128 10.21 3.07 -14.45
C THR A 128 9.24 2.03 -15.00
N GLU A 129 8.14 1.73 -14.29
CA GLU A 129 7.07 0.87 -14.82
C GLU A 129 6.54 1.39 -16.16
N ARG A 130 6.35 2.71 -16.32
CA ARG A 130 5.93 3.29 -17.60
C ARG A 130 6.99 3.15 -18.69
N MET A 131 8.28 3.28 -18.36
CA MET A 131 9.38 3.07 -19.32
C MET A 131 9.43 1.62 -19.78
N LEU A 132 9.35 0.67 -18.85
CA LEU A 132 9.32 -0.77 -19.14
C LEU A 132 8.14 -1.14 -20.05
N LYS A 133 6.93 -0.66 -19.72
CA LYS A 133 5.74 -0.89 -20.55
C LYS A 133 5.87 -0.30 -21.95
N LYS A 134 6.42 0.91 -22.07
CA LYS A 134 6.71 1.51 -23.38
C LYS A 134 7.75 0.70 -24.17
N ALA A 135 8.64 0.00 -23.48
CA ALA A 135 9.64 -0.89 -24.02
C ALA A 135 9.14 -2.32 -24.29
N GLY A 136 7.84 -2.62 -24.06
CA GLY A 136 7.25 -3.94 -24.28
C GLY A 136 7.40 -4.91 -23.13
N ILE A 137 7.78 -4.44 -21.94
CA ILE A 137 7.93 -5.24 -20.71
C ILE A 137 6.79 -4.88 -19.77
N ASP A 138 5.73 -5.69 -19.77
CA ASP A 138 4.45 -5.37 -19.11
C ASP A 138 4.31 -6.03 -17.74
N SER A 139 5.05 -7.10 -17.49
CA SER A 139 4.96 -7.91 -16.27
C SER A 139 6.31 -8.12 -15.58
N VAL A 140 6.27 -8.57 -14.33
CA VAL A 140 7.48 -8.99 -13.58
C VAL A 140 8.15 -10.19 -14.24
N VAL A 141 7.36 -11.12 -14.78
CA VAL A 141 7.86 -12.28 -15.51
C VAL A 141 8.61 -11.85 -16.76
N ASP A 142 8.05 -10.91 -17.53
CA ASP A 142 8.71 -10.38 -18.73
C ASP A 142 10.06 -9.74 -18.36
N LEU A 143 10.11 -8.98 -17.26
CA LEU A 143 11.35 -8.37 -16.80
C LEU A 143 12.41 -9.41 -16.39
N GLU A 144 11.99 -10.47 -15.69
CA GLU A 144 12.87 -11.58 -15.32
C GLU A 144 13.38 -12.34 -16.56
N GLU A 145 12.52 -12.59 -17.55
CA GLU A 145 12.86 -13.26 -18.81
C GLU A 145 13.82 -12.43 -19.68
N HIS A 146 13.62 -11.11 -19.75
CA HIS A 146 14.53 -10.21 -20.49
C HIS A 146 15.86 -10.03 -19.75
N GLY A 147 15.84 -10.01 -18.42
CA GLY A 147 16.99 -9.63 -17.60
C GLY A 147 17.25 -8.13 -17.60
N SER A 148 18.11 -7.68 -16.67
CA SER A 148 18.36 -6.25 -16.41
C SER A 148 18.98 -5.51 -17.60
N VAL A 149 19.92 -6.16 -18.32
CA VAL A 149 20.65 -5.58 -19.45
C VAL A 149 19.75 -5.34 -20.66
N GLU A 150 18.98 -6.35 -21.07
CA GLU A 150 18.11 -6.20 -22.25
C GLU A 150 16.90 -5.31 -21.95
N ALA A 151 16.38 -5.34 -20.73
CA ALA A 151 15.37 -4.38 -20.29
C ALA A 151 15.90 -2.93 -20.34
N TYR A 152 17.13 -2.69 -19.89
CA TYR A 152 17.77 -1.38 -19.97
C TYR A 152 17.95 -0.91 -21.42
N LYS A 153 18.44 -1.79 -22.31
CA LYS A 153 18.57 -1.50 -23.75
C LYS A 153 17.20 -1.20 -24.40
N ALA A 154 16.16 -1.95 -24.05
CA ALA A 154 14.81 -1.74 -24.57
C ALA A 154 14.24 -0.37 -24.13
N ILE A 155 14.52 0.06 -22.89
CA ILE A 155 14.19 1.41 -22.42
C ILE A 155 14.97 2.46 -23.21
N GLN A 156 16.28 2.29 -23.42
CA GLN A 156 17.09 3.22 -24.20
C GLN A 156 16.58 3.42 -25.63
N ARG A 157 16.07 2.36 -26.27
CA ARG A 157 15.51 2.42 -27.63
C ARG A 157 14.19 3.20 -27.72
N THR A 158 13.40 3.19 -26.66
CA THR A 158 12.02 3.74 -26.66
C THR A 158 11.88 5.06 -25.90
N HIS A 159 12.80 5.35 -24.99
CA HIS A 159 12.80 6.58 -24.20
C HIS A 159 13.53 7.69 -24.94
N THR A 160 12.93 8.89 -24.97
CA THR A 160 13.46 10.04 -25.72
C THR A 160 14.71 10.65 -25.11
N ASN A 161 14.87 10.50 -23.79
CA ASN A 161 16.01 11.03 -23.06
C ASN A 161 16.98 9.91 -22.69
N SER A 162 18.26 10.24 -22.56
CA SER A 162 19.26 9.31 -22.04
C SER A 162 18.89 8.87 -20.61
N VAL A 163 18.90 7.57 -20.36
CA VAL A 163 18.81 6.99 -19.02
C VAL A 163 20.21 6.68 -18.49
N GLY A 164 20.42 6.81 -17.17
CA GLY A 164 21.72 6.58 -16.53
C GLY A 164 21.91 5.13 -16.06
N LEU A 165 23.16 4.73 -15.81
CA LEU A 165 23.54 3.37 -15.37
C LEU A 165 22.91 2.94 -14.04
N GLU A 166 22.53 3.89 -13.18
CA GLU A 166 21.80 3.58 -11.96
C GLU A 166 20.49 2.81 -12.25
N LEU A 167 19.84 3.09 -13.38
CA LEU A 167 18.66 2.34 -13.81
C LEU A 167 18.98 0.87 -14.10
N LEU A 168 20.14 0.57 -14.69
CA LEU A 168 20.57 -0.81 -14.93
C LEU A 168 20.73 -1.56 -13.59
N TRP A 169 21.36 -0.93 -12.60
CA TRP A 169 21.50 -1.54 -11.26
C TRP A 169 20.16 -1.63 -10.53
N ALA A 170 19.27 -0.66 -10.71
CA ALA A 170 17.92 -0.70 -10.16
C ALA A 170 17.13 -1.89 -10.72
N LEU A 171 17.22 -2.16 -12.04
CA LEU A 171 16.59 -3.31 -12.69
C LEU A 171 17.21 -4.64 -12.22
N GLU A 172 18.54 -4.70 -12.07
CA GLU A 172 19.21 -5.89 -11.53
C GLU A 172 18.77 -6.17 -10.09
N GLY A 173 18.73 -5.13 -9.24
CA GLY A 173 18.27 -5.27 -7.86
C GLY A 173 16.79 -5.65 -7.79
N ALA A 174 15.97 -5.14 -8.70
CA ALA A 174 14.56 -5.49 -8.80
C ALA A 174 14.35 -6.99 -9.07
N ILE A 175 15.09 -7.55 -10.04
CA ILE A 175 15.05 -8.98 -10.40
C ILE A 175 15.54 -9.85 -9.24
N ASN A 176 16.62 -9.43 -8.57
CA ASN A 176 17.22 -10.20 -7.47
C ASN A 176 16.55 -9.96 -6.10
N GLY A 177 15.50 -9.13 -6.03
CA GLY A 177 14.82 -8.82 -4.77
C GLY A 177 15.65 -8.01 -3.76
N THR A 178 16.66 -7.25 -4.22
CA THR A 178 17.59 -6.50 -3.35
C THR A 178 17.67 -5.01 -3.72
N HIS A 179 18.10 -4.17 -2.78
CA HIS A 179 18.34 -2.75 -3.06
C HIS A 179 19.60 -2.60 -3.93
N TRP A 180 19.57 -1.77 -4.97
CA TRP A 180 20.69 -1.64 -5.93
C TRP A 180 22.03 -1.26 -5.26
N SER A 181 22.00 -0.60 -4.10
CA SER A 181 23.19 -0.22 -3.35
C SER A 181 24.00 -1.42 -2.85
N VAL A 182 23.40 -2.60 -2.70
CA VAL A 182 24.09 -3.82 -2.23
C VAL A 182 24.72 -4.63 -3.37
N ILE A 183 24.48 -4.26 -4.62
CA ILE A 183 25.09 -4.91 -5.79
C ILE A 183 26.60 -4.59 -5.79
N PRO A 184 27.49 -5.60 -5.73
CA PRO A 184 28.93 -5.39 -5.72
C PRO A 184 29.43 -4.63 -6.95
N GLN A 185 30.50 -3.84 -6.80
CA GLN A 185 31.08 -3.07 -7.90
C GLN A 185 31.48 -3.97 -9.08
N THR A 186 32.05 -5.14 -8.80
CA THR A 186 32.40 -6.14 -9.83
C THR A 186 31.20 -6.53 -10.69
N LYS A 187 30.03 -6.72 -10.08
CA LYS A 187 28.79 -7.04 -10.81
C LYS A 187 28.28 -5.84 -11.60
N ARG A 188 28.41 -4.62 -11.07
CA ARG A 188 28.04 -3.39 -11.79
C ARG A 188 28.89 -3.21 -13.05
N ASP A 189 30.18 -3.46 -12.96
CA ASP A 189 31.11 -3.37 -14.09
C ASP A 189 30.82 -4.47 -15.14
N GLU A 190 30.52 -5.69 -14.68
CA GLU A 190 30.09 -6.80 -15.54
C GLU A 190 28.80 -6.48 -16.32
N LEU A 191 27.82 -5.85 -15.67
CA LEU A 191 26.56 -5.47 -16.33
C LEU A 191 26.78 -4.31 -17.30
N ALA A 192 27.60 -3.32 -16.92
CA ALA A 192 27.90 -2.16 -17.76
C ALA A 192 28.67 -2.56 -19.02
N SER A 193 29.59 -3.53 -18.94
CA SER A 193 30.35 -3.99 -20.11
C SER A 193 29.49 -4.69 -21.17
N ARG A 194 28.32 -5.22 -20.78
CA ARG A 194 27.34 -5.83 -21.69
C ARG A 194 26.46 -4.81 -22.44
N LEU A 195 26.62 -3.51 -22.16
CA LEU A 195 25.96 -2.42 -22.88
C LEU A 195 26.72 -1.98 -24.14
N CYS A 196 27.99 -2.38 -24.27
CA CYS A 196 28.83 -2.12 -25.44
C CYS A 196 28.36 -2.88 -26.68
#